data_AF-Q9RMN1-F1
#
_entry.id   AF-Q9RMN1-F1
#
_cell.length_a   1.000
_cell.length_b   1.000
_cell.length_c   1.000
_cell.angle_alpha   90.00
_cell.angle_beta   90.00
_cell.angle_gamma   90.00
#
_symmetry.space_group_name_H-M   'P 1'
#
loop_
_entity.id
_entity.type
_entity.pdbx_description
1 polymer ?
#
loop_
_entity_poly.entity_id
_entity_poly.type
_entity_poly.pdbx_seq_one_letter_code
_entity_poly.pdbx_strand_id
1 'polypeptide(L)'
;MAYTTAQLVTAYTNANLGKAPDAATTLTLDAYATQTQTGGLSDAAALTNTLKLVNSTTAVAIQTYQFFTGVAPSAAGLDFLVDSTTNTNDLNDAYYSKFAQENRFINFSINLATGAGAGATAFAAAYTGVSYAQTVATAYDKIIGNAVATAAGVDVAAAVAFLSRQANIDYLTAFVRANTPFTAAADIDLAVKAALIGTILNAATVSGIGGYATATAAMINDLSDGALSTDNAAGVNLFTAYPSSGVSGSTLSLTTGTDTLTGTANNDTFVAGEVAGAATLTVGDTLSGGAGTDVLNWVQAAAVTALPTGVTISGIETMNVTSGAAITLNTSSGVTGLTALNTNTSGAAQTVTAGAGQT
;
A
#
# COMPACT_ATOMS: atom_id res chain seq x y z
N MET A 1 17.33 -0.08 -24.12
CA MET A 1 18.68 0.44 -24.34
C MET A 1 19.57 -0.13 -23.25
N ALA A 2 20.66 -0.81 -23.61
CA ALA A 2 21.60 -1.35 -22.63
C ALA A 2 22.21 -0.23 -21.77
N TYR A 3 22.24 -0.42 -20.45
CA TYR A 3 22.79 0.56 -19.52
C TYR A 3 24.32 0.50 -19.46
N THR A 4 24.93 1.68 -19.33
CA THR A 4 26.31 1.80 -18.86
C THR A 4 26.36 1.75 -17.33
N THR A 5 27.50 1.33 -16.77
CA THR A 5 27.73 1.35 -15.31
C THR A 5 27.55 2.75 -14.73
N ALA A 6 27.98 3.80 -15.44
CA ALA A 6 27.82 5.18 -15.01
C ALA A 6 26.34 5.58 -14.85
N GLN A 7 25.46 5.14 -15.75
CA GLN A 7 24.02 5.42 -15.65
C GLN A 7 23.39 4.74 -14.42
N LEU A 8 23.77 3.50 -14.12
CA LEU A 8 23.26 2.81 -12.92
C LEU A 8 23.80 3.43 -11.62
N VAL A 9 25.05 3.90 -11.61
CA VAL A 9 25.62 4.65 -10.48
C VAL A 9 24.87 5.97 -10.26
N THR A 10 24.56 6.72 -11.32
CA THR A 10 23.75 7.95 -11.19
C THR A 10 22.35 7.65 -10.68
N ALA A 11 21.66 6.63 -11.23
CA ALA A 11 20.33 6.25 -10.77
C ALA A 11 20.32 5.83 -9.28
N TYR A 12 21.32 5.06 -8.84
CA TYR A 12 21.50 4.71 -7.44
C TYR A 12 21.74 5.95 -6.58
N THR A 13 22.64 6.84 -7.01
CA THR A 13 23.04 8.03 -6.25
C THR A 13 21.85 8.97 -6.05
N ASN A 14 21.04 9.21 -7.10
CA ASN A 14 19.84 10.01 -7.01
C ASN A 14 18.79 9.37 -6.08
N ALA A 15 18.57 8.05 -6.21
CA ALA A 15 17.66 7.32 -5.34
C ALA A 15 18.11 7.30 -3.87
N ASN A 16 19.41 7.44 -3.62
CA ASN A 16 20.04 7.58 -2.30
C ASN A 16 20.39 9.04 -1.96
N LEU A 17 19.74 9.98 -2.65
CA LEU A 17 19.75 11.43 -2.39
C LEU A 17 21.11 12.12 -2.38
N GLY A 18 22.01 11.67 -3.25
CA GLY A 18 23.36 12.24 -3.39
C GLY A 18 24.46 11.34 -2.86
N LYS A 19 24.11 10.29 -2.10
CA LYS A 19 25.08 9.34 -1.58
C LYS A 19 25.57 8.38 -2.65
N ALA A 20 26.82 8.57 -3.05
CA ALA A 20 27.50 7.67 -3.98
C ALA A 20 27.57 6.23 -3.44
N PRO A 21 27.48 5.20 -4.31
CA PRO A 21 27.64 3.81 -3.92
C PRO A 21 29.04 3.55 -3.34
N ASP A 22 29.14 2.59 -2.44
CA ASP A 22 30.43 2.11 -1.98
C ASP A 22 31.16 1.30 -3.07
N ALA A 23 32.41 0.93 -2.80
CA ALA A 23 33.22 0.20 -3.76
C ALA A 23 32.62 -1.17 -4.13
N ALA A 24 31.97 -1.86 -3.19
CA ALA A 24 31.42 -3.20 -3.42
C ALA A 24 30.14 -3.15 -4.25
N THR A 25 29.24 -2.22 -3.93
CA THR A 25 28.00 -1.97 -4.68
C THR A 25 28.31 -1.48 -6.08
N THR A 26 29.35 -0.66 -6.28
CA THR A 26 29.81 -0.27 -7.63
C THR A 26 30.14 -1.49 -8.51
N LEU A 27 30.81 -2.52 -7.95
CA LEU A 27 31.08 -3.77 -8.68
C LEU A 27 29.80 -4.54 -9.03
N THR A 28 28.80 -4.53 -8.14
CA THR A 28 27.49 -5.12 -8.42
C THR A 28 26.76 -4.39 -9.55
N LEU A 29 26.81 -3.06 -9.58
CA LEU A 29 26.20 -2.26 -10.65
C LEU A 29 26.87 -2.48 -12.00
N ASP A 30 28.20 -2.64 -12.01
CA ASP A 30 28.96 -2.99 -13.22
C ASP A 30 28.54 -4.36 -13.79
N ALA A 31 28.31 -5.34 -12.92
CA ALA A 31 27.79 -6.65 -13.32
C ALA A 31 26.39 -6.55 -13.96
N TYR A 32 25.49 -5.73 -13.42
CA TYR A 32 24.17 -5.50 -14.04
C TYR A 32 24.29 -4.83 -15.41
N ALA A 33 25.12 -3.79 -15.53
CA ALA A 33 25.33 -3.08 -16.78
C ALA A 33 25.88 -4.02 -17.88
N THR A 34 26.93 -4.79 -17.58
CA THR A 34 27.52 -5.74 -18.54
C THR A 34 26.55 -6.84 -18.96
N GLN A 35 25.69 -7.32 -18.05
CA GLN A 35 24.64 -8.29 -18.38
C GLN A 35 23.53 -7.71 -19.28
N THR A 36 23.23 -6.40 -19.20
CA THR A 36 22.31 -5.77 -20.18
C THR A 36 22.92 -5.66 -21.57
N GLN A 37 24.23 -5.39 -21.65
CA GLN A 37 24.95 -5.26 -22.93
C GLN A 37 25.08 -6.60 -23.67
N THR A 38 25.13 -7.71 -22.94
CA THR A 38 25.16 -9.07 -23.52
C THR A 38 23.76 -9.67 -23.72
N GLY A 39 22.70 -8.97 -23.32
CA GLY A 39 21.32 -9.46 -23.38
C GLY A 39 20.98 -10.54 -22.34
N GLY A 40 21.86 -10.78 -21.36
CA GLY A 40 21.65 -11.71 -20.25
C GLY A 40 20.73 -11.17 -19.15
N LEU A 41 20.46 -9.87 -19.14
CA LEU A 41 19.50 -9.20 -18.25
C LEU A 41 18.74 -8.13 -19.03
N SER A 42 17.44 -7.99 -18.80
CA SER A 42 16.68 -6.89 -19.41
C SER A 42 16.99 -5.56 -18.74
N ASP A 43 16.86 -4.46 -19.49
CA ASP A 43 17.11 -3.11 -18.99
C ASP A 43 16.26 -2.80 -17.75
N ALA A 44 14.96 -3.11 -17.80
CA ALA A 44 14.05 -2.90 -16.68
C ALA A 44 14.48 -3.68 -15.43
N ALA A 45 14.89 -4.95 -15.59
CA ALA A 45 15.35 -5.75 -14.46
C ALA A 45 16.63 -5.17 -13.83
N ALA A 46 17.58 -4.70 -14.64
CA ALA A 46 18.80 -4.07 -14.16
C ALA A 46 18.53 -2.80 -13.34
N LEU A 47 17.64 -1.93 -13.81
CA LEU A 47 17.25 -0.72 -13.08
C LEU A 47 16.52 -1.10 -11.77
N THR A 48 15.54 -2.00 -11.81
CA THR A 48 14.84 -2.43 -10.58
C THR A 48 15.80 -3.05 -9.57
N ASN A 49 16.78 -3.84 -10.02
CA ASN A 49 17.77 -4.47 -9.12
C ASN A 49 18.72 -3.43 -8.52
N THR A 50 19.06 -2.38 -9.27
CA THR A 50 19.82 -1.23 -8.77
C THR A 50 19.06 -0.51 -7.66
N LEU A 51 17.78 -0.21 -7.88
CA LEU A 51 16.94 0.52 -6.92
C LEU A 51 16.61 -0.30 -5.67
N LYS A 52 16.62 -1.64 -5.73
CA LYS A 52 16.49 -2.48 -4.53
C LYS A 52 17.64 -2.30 -3.54
N LEU A 53 18.82 -1.86 -3.99
CA LEU A 53 19.98 -1.65 -3.12
C LEU A 53 19.82 -0.42 -2.20
N VAL A 54 18.82 0.43 -2.44
CA VAL A 54 18.52 1.60 -1.60
C VAL A 54 17.39 1.34 -0.59
N ASN A 55 16.94 0.08 -0.45
CA ASN A 55 15.84 -0.27 0.46
C ASN A 55 16.14 0.05 1.93
N SER A 56 17.38 -0.13 2.40
CA SER A 56 17.75 0.09 3.81
C SER A 56 17.93 1.56 4.19
N THR A 57 17.87 2.47 3.22
CA THR A 57 17.91 3.92 3.43
C THR A 57 16.58 4.53 3.02
N THR A 58 16.36 4.75 1.72
CA THR A 58 15.22 5.53 1.21
C THR A 58 13.87 4.85 1.45
N ALA A 59 13.76 3.53 1.22
CA ALA A 59 12.47 2.84 1.40
C ALA A 59 12.02 2.76 2.88
N VAL A 60 12.97 2.82 3.83
CA VAL A 60 12.67 2.91 5.27
C VAL A 60 11.95 4.21 5.59
N ALA A 61 12.50 5.35 5.15
CA ALA A 61 11.92 6.67 5.39
C ALA A 61 10.53 6.80 4.73
N ILE A 62 10.42 6.45 3.44
CA ILE A 62 9.15 6.56 2.69
C ILE A 62 8.02 5.76 3.35
N GLN A 63 8.23 4.46 3.60
CA GLN A 63 7.15 3.59 4.07
C GLN A 63 6.73 3.86 5.50
N THR A 64 7.69 4.16 6.39
CA THR A 64 7.37 4.42 7.80
C THR A 64 6.58 5.73 7.94
N TYR A 65 6.99 6.80 7.28
CA TYR A 65 6.23 8.05 7.27
C TYR A 65 4.84 7.86 6.65
N GLN A 66 4.73 7.22 5.48
CA GLN A 66 3.42 6.95 4.87
C GLN A 66 2.48 6.21 5.83
N PHE A 67 2.96 5.21 6.57
CA PHE A 67 2.12 4.44 7.49
C PHE A 67 1.66 5.26 8.71
N PHE A 68 2.59 5.94 9.39
CA PHE A 68 2.33 6.60 10.68
C PHE A 68 1.78 8.02 10.56
N THR A 69 2.08 8.72 9.47
CA THR A 69 1.63 10.11 9.24
C THR A 69 0.66 10.24 8.06
N GLY A 70 0.41 9.15 7.31
CA GLY A 70 -0.51 9.15 6.18
C GLY A 70 0.06 9.75 4.89
N VAL A 71 1.33 10.16 4.90
CA VAL A 71 1.99 10.84 3.78
C VAL A 71 3.49 10.53 3.81
N ALA A 72 4.10 10.22 2.66
CA ALA A 72 5.55 10.11 2.53
C ALA A 72 6.21 11.50 2.57
N PRO A 73 7.49 11.62 2.99
CA PRO A 73 8.17 12.91 3.02
C PRO A 73 8.31 13.48 1.61
N SER A 74 8.35 14.82 1.51
CA SER A 74 8.74 15.52 0.27
C SER A 74 10.18 15.20 -0.11
N ALA A 75 10.64 15.59 -1.31
CA ALA A 75 12.04 15.37 -1.70
C ALA A 75 13.02 16.02 -0.70
N ALA A 76 12.73 17.24 -0.24
CA ALA A 76 13.52 17.92 0.79
C ALA A 76 13.44 17.23 2.16
N GLY A 77 12.29 16.64 2.50
CA GLY A 77 12.15 15.84 3.72
C GLY A 77 12.94 14.53 3.66
N LEU A 78 13.00 13.89 2.49
CA LEU A 78 13.81 12.71 2.27
C LEU A 78 15.30 13.04 2.37
N ASP A 79 15.77 14.16 1.78
CA ASP A 79 17.16 14.63 1.88
C ASP A 79 17.59 14.70 3.36
N PHE A 80 16.82 15.43 4.17
CA PHE A 80 17.07 15.57 5.61
C PHE A 80 17.17 14.22 6.36
N LEU A 81 16.37 13.22 5.98
CA LEU A 81 16.31 11.92 6.66
C LEU A 81 17.34 10.91 6.16
N VAL A 82 17.79 11.04 4.91
CA VAL A 82 18.55 10.00 4.22
C VAL A 82 19.99 10.40 3.94
N ASP A 83 20.26 11.62 3.48
CA ASP A 83 21.60 12.14 3.14
C ASP A 83 21.60 13.67 3.26
N SER A 84 22.00 14.23 4.41
CA SER A 84 21.97 15.68 4.61
C SER A 84 23.19 16.21 5.33
N THR A 85 23.67 17.37 4.90
CA THR A 85 24.73 18.08 5.62
C THR A 85 24.27 18.68 6.95
N THR A 86 22.95 18.76 7.19
CA THR A 86 22.37 19.40 8.38
C THR A 86 21.97 18.41 9.47
N ASN A 87 21.57 17.20 9.08
CA ASN A 87 21.23 16.13 10.01
C ASN A 87 22.46 15.27 10.24
N THR A 88 23.14 15.44 11.38
CA THR A 88 24.39 14.72 11.70
C THR A 88 24.23 13.21 11.91
N ASN A 89 23.00 12.70 11.82
CA ASN A 89 22.62 11.33 12.13
C ASN A 89 21.55 10.82 11.15
N ASP A 90 21.70 11.10 9.86
CA ASP A 90 20.79 10.56 8.84
C ASP A 90 21.01 9.04 8.58
N LEU A 91 20.10 8.43 7.81
CA LEU A 91 20.07 6.99 7.60
C LEU A 91 21.34 6.42 6.96
N ASN A 92 22.02 7.17 6.10
CA ASN A 92 23.23 6.65 5.45
C ASN A 92 24.52 6.96 6.22
N ASP A 93 24.39 7.67 7.35
CA ASP A 93 25.50 8.13 8.15
C ASP A 93 26.00 7.13 9.21
N ALA A 94 27.09 7.53 9.89
CA ALA A 94 27.81 6.68 10.84
C ALA A 94 26.93 6.11 11.97
N TYR A 95 25.92 6.86 12.43
CA TYR A 95 25.01 6.42 13.49
C TYR A 95 24.29 5.12 13.12
N TYR A 96 23.76 5.02 11.90
CA TYR A 96 22.98 3.87 11.44
C TYR A 96 23.83 2.76 10.80
N SER A 97 25.14 2.95 10.64
CA SER A 97 26.05 2.01 9.94
C SER A 97 26.05 0.57 10.48
N LYS A 98 25.62 0.36 11.73
CA LYS A 98 25.58 -0.96 12.39
C LYS A 98 24.17 -1.53 12.52
N PHE A 99 23.15 -0.78 12.10
CA PHE A 99 21.77 -1.23 12.13
C PHE A 99 21.46 -1.99 10.84
N ALA A 100 21.01 -3.23 10.97
CA ALA A 100 20.44 -3.96 9.84
C ALA A 100 19.14 -3.29 9.38
N GLN A 101 18.70 -3.62 8.16
CA GLN A 101 17.47 -3.08 7.56
C GLN A 101 16.26 -3.19 8.50
N GLU A 102 16.06 -4.35 9.11
CA GLU A 102 14.96 -4.57 10.05
C GLU A 102 15.00 -3.62 11.24
N ASN A 103 16.17 -3.43 11.85
CA ASN A 103 16.32 -2.55 12.99
C ASN A 103 16.10 -1.08 12.62
N ARG A 104 16.40 -0.68 11.37
CA ARG A 104 16.10 0.67 10.86
C ARG A 104 14.60 0.91 10.74
N PHE A 105 13.85 -0.05 10.19
CA PHE A 105 12.39 0.02 10.17
C PHE A 105 11.80 0.11 11.59
N ILE A 106 12.26 -0.74 12.51
CA ILE A 106 11.79 -0.72 13.91
C ILE A 106 12.10 0.63 14.57
N ASN A 107 13.32 1.16 14.37
CA ASN A 107 13.72 2.43 14.95
C ASN A 107 12.84 3.59 14.45
N PHE A 108 12.66 3.72 13.13
CA PHE A 108 11.80 4.75 12.54
C PHE A 108 10.34 4.62 12.99
N SER A 109 9.80 3.41 13.03
CA SER A 109 8.45 3.16 13.51
C SER A 109 8.27 3.63 14.96
N ILE A 110 9.17 3.27 15.87
CA ILE A 110 9.08 3.70 17.27
C ILE A 110 9.19 5.23 17.38
N ASN A 111 10.12 5.85 16.66
CA ASN A 111 10.31 7.31 16.69
C ASN A 111 9.08 8.08 16.19
N LEU A 112 8.39 7.59 15.15
CA LEU A 112 7.20 8.25 14.60
C LEU A 112 5.94 7.99 15.41
N ALA A 113 5.79 6.77 15.95
CA ALA A 113 4.57 6.29 16.57
C ALA A 113 4.46 6.57 18.07
N THR A 114 5.58 6.86 18.74
CA THR A 114 5.64 7.05 20.19
C THR A 114 6.44 8.30 20.57
N GLY A 115 6.38 8.69 21.84
CA GLY A 115 7.06 9.89 22.32
C GLY A 115 6.50 11.15 21.66
N ALA A 116 7.38 11.96 21.06
CA ALA A 116 7.03 13.23 20.40
C ALA A 116 7.03 13.15 18.87
N GLY A 117 6.98 11.93 18.30
CA GLY A 117 6.90 11.73 16.86
C GLY A 117 5.63 12.32 16.24
N ALA A 118 5.70 12.69 14.96
CA ALA A 118 4.59 13.32 14.25
C ALA A 118 3.31 12.44 14.19
N GLY A 119 3.46 11.12 14.24
CA GLY A 119 2.35 10.16 14.26
C GLY A 119 1.88 9.77 15.66
N ALA A 120 2.54 10.24 16.73
CA ALA A 120 2.36 9.67 18.07
C ALA A 120 0.93 9.79 18.60
N THR A 121 0.31 10.97 18.45
CA THR A 121 -1.07 11.20 18.92
C THR A 121 -2.08 10.35 18.16
N ALA A 122 -1.98 10.30 16.82
CA ALA A 122 -2.90 9.53 15.98
C ALA A 122 -2.74 8.02 16.21
N PHE A 123 -1.50 7.55 16.32
CA PHE A 123 -1.19 6.15 16.58
C PHE A 123 -1.67 5.69 17.96
N ALA A 124 -1.41 6.48 19.01
CA ALA A 124 -1.90 6.19 20.35
C ALA A 124 -3.44 6.09 20.38
N ALA A 125 -4.14 7.01 19.71
CA ALA A 125 -5.59 6.99 19.63
C ALA A 125 -6.13 5.74 18.91
N ALA A 126 -5.46 5.28 17.84
CA ALA A 126 -5.91 4.14 17.05
C ALA A 126 -5.58 2.77 17.67
N TYR A 127 -4.51 2.66 18.46
CA TYR A 127 -3.98 1.36 18.93
C TYR A 127 -4.04 1.15 20.45
N THR A 128 -4.56 2.11 21.22
CA THR A 128 -4.86 1.92 22.65
C THR A 128 -6.00 0.91 22.82
N GLY A 129 -5.81 -0.09 23.69
CA GLY A 129 -6.82 -1.13 23.95
C GLY A 129 -6.95 -2.21 22.86
N VAL A 130 -6.20 -2.10 21.76
CA VAL A 130 -6.14 -3.12 20.70
C VAL A 130 -5.11 -4.19 21.08
N SER A 131 -5.41 -5.47 20.88
CA SER A 131 -4.46 -6.56 21.17
C SER A 131 -3.31 -6.64 20.15
N TYR A 132 -2.21 -7.30 20.49
CA TYR A 132 -1.11 -7.53 19.54
C TYR A 132 -1.56 -8.34 18.31
N ALA A 133 -2.41 -9.36 18.49
CA ALA A 133 -2.93 -10.16 17.40
C ALA A 133 -3.76 -9.33 16.42
N GLN A 134 -4.66 -8.48 16.93
CA GLN A 134 -5.44 -7.55 16.10
C GLN A 134 -4.53 -6.53 15.40
N THR A 135 -3.54 -5.98 16.12
CA THR A 135 -2.56 -5.04 15.56
C THR A 135 -1.82 -5.65 14.37
N VAL A 136 -1.30 -6.87 14.52
CA VAL A 136 -0.59 -7.56 13.45
C VAL A 136 -1.52 -7.85 12.28
N ALA A 137 -2.72 -8.38 12.53
CA ALA A 137 -3.66 -8.74 11.47
C ALA A 137 -4.11 -7.54 10.64
N THR A 138 -4.49 -6.43 11.28
CA THR A 138 -4.95 -5.23 10.57
C THR A 138 -3.81 -4.51 9.86
N ALA A 139 -2.61 -4.48 10.45
CA ALA A 139 -1.43 -3.91 9.79
C ALA A 139 -0.98 -4.77 8.60
N TYR A 140 -1.02 -6.10 8.71
CA TYR A 140 -0.66 -7.01 7.62
C TYR A 140 -1.57 -6.80 6.42
N ASP A 141 -2.88 -6.74 6.65
CA ASP A 141 -3.86 -6.47 5.58
C ASP A 141 -3.67 -5.06 4.98
N LYS A 142 -3.46 -4.04 5.81
CA LYS A 142 -3.23 -2.67 5.33
C LYS A 142 -1.96 -2.52 4.48
N ILE A 143 -0.87 -3.20 4.87
CA ILE A 143 0.45 -3.04 4.25
C ILE A 143 0.59 -3.94 3.01
N ILE A 144 0.27 -5.23 3.19
CA ILE A 144 0.50 -6.27 2.19
C ILE A 144 -0.78 -6.57 1.39
N GLY A 145 -1.95 -6.54 2.05
CA GLY A 145 -3.23 -6.93 1.46
C GLY A 145 -3.46 -8.44 1.54
N ASN A 146 -4.53 -8.88 2.22
CA ASN A 146 -4.84 -10.30 2.38
C ASN A 146 -5.11 -11.01 1.04
N ALA A 147 -5.87 -10.37 0.15
CA ALA A 147 -6.16 -10.93 -1.17
C ALA A 147 -4.90 -10.98 -2.05
N VAL A 148 -4.04 -9.97 -1.96
CA VAL A 148 -2.78 -9.88 -2.72
C VAL A 148 -1.81 -10.96 -2.25
N ALA A 149 -1.66 -11.13 -0.94
CA ALA A 149 -0.80 -12.16 -0.35
C ALA A 149 -1.26 -13.58 -0.74
N THR A 150 -2.56 -13.86 -0.65
CA THR A 150 -3.10 -15.18 -1.04
C THR A 150 -2.94 -15.44 -2.54
N ALA A 151 -3.17 -14.44 -3.40
CA ALA A 151 -2.91 -14.54 -4.84
C ALA A 151 -1.42 -14.76 -5.16
N ALA A 152 -0.51 -14.21 -4.35
CA ALA A 152 0.92 -14.45 -4.43
C ALA A 152 1.36 -15.82 -3.86
N GLY A 153 0.42 -16.63 -3.34
CA GLY A 153 0.69 -17.96 -2.79
C GLY A 153 1.15 -17.96 -1.33
N VAL A 154 1.03 -16.85 -0.61
CA VAL A 154 1.39 -16.73 0.80
C VAL A 154 0.21 -17.14 1.69
N ASP A 155 0.45 -18.01 2.67
CA ASP A 155 -0.52 -18.30 3.73
C ASP A 155 -0.51 -17.17 4.77
N VAL A 156 -1.48 -16.27 4.64
CA VAL A 156 -1.68 -15.12 5.53
C VAL A 156 -1.87 -15.55 6.98
N ALA A 157 -2.64 -16.61 7.22
CA ALA A 157 -2.97 -17.03 8.59
C ALA A 157 -1.71 -17.51 9.33
N ALA A 158 -0.86 -18.27 8.64
CA ALA A 158 0.44 -18.70 9.18
C ALA A 158 1.37 -17.51 9.43
N ALA A 159 1.43 -16.53 8.52
CA ALA A 159 2.28 -15.34 8.66
C ALA A 159 1.86 -14.47 9.86
N VAL A 160 0.56 -14.15 9.98
CA VAL A 160 0.02 -13.36 11.09
C VAL A 160 0.23 -14.07 12.43
N ALA A 161 -0.05 -15.38 12.49
CA ALA A 161 0.14 -16.18 13.70
C ALA A 161 1.62 -16.23 14.13
N PHE A 162 2.55 -16.33 13.18
CA PHE A 162 3.98 -16.34 13.46
C PHE A 162 4.46 -15.00 14.04
N LEU A 163 3.95 -13.88 13.53
CA LEU A 163 4.29 -12.54 14.00
C LEU A 163 3.67 -12.23 15.38
N SER A 164 2.46 -12.73 15.67
CA SER A 164 1.77 -12.47 16.94
C SER A 164 2.02 -13.54 18.02
N ARG A 165 2.90 -14.53 17.78
CA ARG A 165 3.20 -15.57 18.77
C ARG A 165 3.89 -14.98 20.01
N GLN A 166 3.60 -15.53 21.19
CA GLN A 166 4.08 -14.99 22.47
C GLN A 166 5.60 -14.80 22.51
N ALA A 167 6.37 -15.75 21.99
CA ALA A 167 7.83 -15.64 21.96
C ALA A 167 8.35 -14.41 21.17
N ASN A 168 7.64 -13.98 20.12
CA ASN A 168 8.00 -12.76 19.41
C ASN A 168 7.69 -11.50 20.22
N ILE A 169 6.52 -11.49 20.87
CA ILE A 169 6.09 -10.40 21.76
C ILE A 169 7.06 -10.24 22.94
N ASP A 170 7.48 -11.35 23.57
CA ASP A 170 8.42 -11.34 24.68
C ASP A 170 9.78 -10.77 24.26
N TYR A 171 10.28 -11.16 23.08
CA TYR A 171 11.51 -10.63 22.51
C TYR A 171 11.43 -9.12 22.28
N LEU A 172 10.37 -8.65 21.59
CA LEU A 172 10.19 -7.22 21.31
C LEU A 172 9.96 -6.41 22.59
N THR A 173 9.27 -6.95 23.58
CA THR A 173 9.07 -6.29 24.89
C THR A 173 10.41 -6.07 25.60
N ALA A 174 11.27 -7.10 25.62
CA ALA A 174 12.61 -6.98 26.20
C ALA A 174 13.48 -5.97 25.41
N PHE A 175 13.43 -6.04 24.08
CA PHE A 175 14.13 -5.14 23.18
C PHE A 175 13.72 -3.68 23.40
N VAL A 176 12.41 -3.39 23.42
CA VAL A 176 11.88 -2.03 23.63
C VAL A 176 12.31 -1.50 25.00
N ARG A 177 12.15 -2.29 26.06
CA ARG A 177 12.53 -1.88 27.42
C ARG A 177 14.02 -1.57 27.55
N ALA A 178 14.88 -2.29 26.81
CA ALA A 178 16.32 -2.09 26.89
C ALA A 178 16.81 -0.88 26.08
N ASN A 179 16.15 -0.55 24.97
CA ASN A 179 16.66 0.41 23.99
C ASN A 179 15.88 1.73 23.92
N THR A 180 14.70 1.80 24.56
CA THR A 180 13.90 3.03 24.65
C THR A 180 13.85 3.54 26.09
N PRO A 181 13.62 4.85 26.31
CA PRO A 181 13.53 5.42 27.65
C PRO A 181 12.19 5.13 28.35
N PHE A 182 11.33 4.28 27.78
CA PHE A 182 9.98 4.02 28.30
C PHE A 182 10.03 3.11 29.53
N THR A 183 9.33 3.53 30.59
CA THR A 183 9.18 2.77 31.83
C THR A 183 7.73 2.45 32.16
N ALA A 184 6.78 3.24 31.65
CA ALA A 184 5.36 2.99 31.84
C ALA A 184 4.90 1.81 30.98
N ALA A 185 4.05 0.95 31.55
CA ALA A 185 3.56 -0.25 30.88
C ALA A 185 2.78 0.07 29.59
N ALA A 186 2.02 1.17 29.58
CA ALA A 186 1.26 1.61 28.41
C ALA A 186 2.17 2.07 27.24
N ASP A 187 3.25 2.79 27.55
CA ASP A 187 4.19 3.25 26.52
C ASP A 187 4.97 2.09 25.91
N ILE A 188 5.38 1.12 26.74
CA ILE A 188 6.05 -0.10 26.27
C ILE A 188 5.10 -0.91 25.37
N ASP A 189 3.84 -1.09 25.78
CA ASP A 189 2.82 -1.78 24.98
C ASP A 189 2.66 -1.13 23.59
N LEU A 190 2.53 0.20 23.55
CA LEU A 190 2.37 0.94 22.31
C LEU A 190 3.63 0.88 21.42
N ALA A 191 4.83 0.95 22.01
CA ALA A 191 6.09 0.82 21.29
C ALA A 191 6.31 -0.59 20.72
N VAL A 192 5.86 -1.65 21.41
CA VAL A 192 5.89 -3.03 20.87
C VAL A 192 5.00 -3.14 19.64
N LYS A 193 3.81 -2.51 19.63
CA LYS A 193 2.93 -2.47 18.45
C LYS A 193 3.59 -1.75 17.28
N ALA A 194 4.26 -0.61 17.53
CA ALA A 194 5.02 0.09 16.51
C ALA A 194 6.16 -0.76 15.93
N ALA A 195 6.89 -1.50 16.77
CA ALA A 195 7.95 -2.40 16.35
C ALA A 195 7.44 -3.58 15.49
N LEU A 196 6.28 -4.15 15.85
CA LEU A 196 5.61 -5.18 15.03
C LEU A 196 5.27 -4.66 13.64
N ILE A 197 4.72 -3.45 13.55
CA ILE A 197 4.41 -2.80 12.27
C ILE A 197 5.68 -2.54 11.45
N GLY A 198 6.76 -2.06 12.09
CA GLY A 198 8.07 -1.93 11.43
C GLY A 198 8.59 -3.25 10.87
N THR A 199 8.38 -4.36 11.58
CA THR A 199 8.72 -5.71 11.12
C THR A 199 7.91 -6.10 9.88
N ILE A 200 6.60 -5.79 9.85
CA ILE A 200 5.73 -6.05 8.69
C ILE A 200 6.14 -5.19 7.48
N LEU A 201 6.46 -3.91 7.67
CA LEU A 201 6.97 -3.03 6.61
C LEU A 201 8.27 -3.59 6.00
N ASN A 202 9.18 -4.10 6.85
CA ASN A 202 10.39 -4.78 6.38
C ASN A 202 10.06 -6.03 5.54
N ALA A 203 9.13 -6.88 6.01
CA ALA A 203 8.70 -8.08 5.30
C ALA A 203 8.03 -7.75 3.95
N ALA A 204 7.25 -6.67 3.88
CA ALA A 204 6.63 -6.20 2.64
C ALA A 204 7.70 -5.73 1.64
N THR A 205 8.67 -4.92 2.06
CA THR A 205 9.70 -4.39 1.14
C THR A 205 10.67 -5.45 0.64
N VAL A 206 11.00 -6.47 1.46
CA VAL A 206 11.91 -7.55 1.03
C VAL A 206 11.24 -8.50 0.05
N SER A 207 9.94 -8.78 0.23
CA SER A 207 9.18 -9.63 -0.69
C SER A 207 8.74 -8.88 -1.95
N GLY A 208 8.57 -7.56 -1.87
CA GLY A 208 7.99 -6.74 -2.94
C GLY A 208 6.48 -6.95 -3.11
N ILE A 209 5.82 -7.64 -2.17
CA ILE A 209 4.38 -7.93 -2.23
C ILE A 209 3.62 -6.82 -1.51
N GLY A 210 2.49 -6.42 -2.10
CA GLY A 210 1.54 -5.49 -1.52
C GLY A 210 1.72 -4.04 -1.98
N GLY A 211 0.70 -3.24 -1.67
CA GLY A 211 0.61 -1.88 -2.19
C GLY A 211 1.66 -0.93 -1.64
N TYR A 212 2.02 -1.03 -0.35
CA TYR A 212 3.08 -0.20 0.24
C TYR A 212 4.43 -0.39 -0.45
N ALA A 213 4.82 -1.66 -0.68
CA ALA A 213 6.09 -1.99 -1.33
C ALA A 213 6.09 -1.53 -2.80
N THR A 214 4.97 -1.75 -3.51
CA THR A 214 4.84 -1.39 -4.94
C THR A 214 4.83 0.12 -5.14
N ALA A 215 4.03 0.87 -4.38
CA ALA A 215 3.98 2.34 -4.49
C ALA A 215 5.31 2.99 -4.08
N THR A 216 5.99 2.47 -3.06
CA THR A 216 7.34 2.93 -2.68
C THR A 216 8.36 2.69 -3.78
N ALA A 217 8.32 1.51 -4.42
CA ALA A 217 9.22 1.22 -5.55
C ALA A 217 8.99 2.17 -6.73
N ALA A 218 7.73 2.54 -7.00
CA ALA A 218 7.40 3.53 -8.03
C ALA A 218 7.93 4.93 -7.68
N MET A 219 7.77 5.39 -6.43
CA MET A 219 8.33 6.67 -5.97
C MET A 219 9.86 6.70 -6.06
N ILE A 220 10.54 5.62 -5.66
CA ILE A 220 12.01 5.51 -5.77
C ILE A 220 12.46 5.52 -7.23
N ASN A 221 11.68 4.90 -8.13
CA ASN A 221 11.96 4.93 -9.56
C ASN A 221 11.80 6.33 -10.16
N ASP A 222 10.75 7.07 -9.79
CA ASP A 222 10.58 8.48 -10.15
C ASP A 222 11.75 9.33 -9.65
N LEU A 223 12.14 9.15 -8.39
CA LEU A 223 13.29 9.84 -7.79
C LEU A 223 14.65 9.53 -8.47
N SER A 224 14.76 8.39 -9.16
CA SER A 224 16.05 7.89 -9.66
C SER A 224 16.65 8.74 -10.80
N ASP A 225 15.84 9.52 -11.51
CA ASP A 225 16.33 10.43 -12.56
C ASP A 225 16.81 11.79 -12.01
N GLY A 226 16.67 12.00 -10.71
CA GLY A 226 17.12 13.19 -9.99
C GLY A 226 16.03 14.21 -9.68
N ALA A 227 14.78 13.98 -10.12
CA ALA A 227 13.65 14.83 -9.77
C ALA A 227 12.42 14.00 -9.37
N LEU A 228 11.76 14.38 -8.28
CA LEU A 228 10.50 13.75 -7.89
C LEU A 228 9.34 14.48 -8.58
N SER A 229 8.66 13.83 -9.52
CA SER A 229 7.64 14.49 -10.36
C SER A 229 6.40 14.96 -9.59
N THR A 230 6.05 14.27 -8.49
CA THR A 230 4.88 14.58 -7.65
C THR A 230 5.23 15.41 -6.42
N ASP A 231 6.42 16.01 -6.35
CA ASP A 231 6.94 16.65 -5.14
C ASP A 231 5.97 17.74 -4.62
N ASN A 232 5.46 17.50 -3.42
CA ASN A 232 4.62 18.42 -2.69
C ASN A 232 5.33 18.79 -1.39
N ALA A 233 5.44 20.08 -1.10
CA ALA A 233 6.17 20.58 0.06
C ALA A 233 5.67 20.02 1.41
N ALA A 234 4.39 19.63 1.49
CA ALA A 234 3.77 19.05 2.69
C ALA A 234 3.83 17.51 2.74
N GLY A 235 4.53 16.88 1.78
CA GLY A 235 4.62 15.43 1.62
C GLY A 235 3.75 14.89 0.50
N VAL A 236 4.08 13.68 0.04
CA VAL A 236 3.42 12.98 -1.06
C VAL A 236 2.62 11.80 -0.54
N ASN A 237 1.31 11.77 -0.74
CA ASN A 237 0.52 10.57 -0.43
C ASN A 237 0.78 9.51 -1.52
N LEU A 238 1.47 8.43 -1.16
CA LEU A 238 1.91 7.40 -2.10
C LEU A 238 0.78 6.87 -2.97
N PHE A 239 -0.37 6.59 -2.38
CA PHE A 239 -1.44 5.92 -3.11
C PHE A 239 -2.20 6.85 -4.05
N THR A 240 -2.19 8.16 -3.78
CA THR A 240 -2.70 9.16 -4.71
C THR A 240 -1.73 9.40 -5.87
N ALA A 241 -0.43 9.50 -5.57
CA ALA A 241 0.61 9.84 -6.54
C ALA A 241 1.01 8.65 -7.44
N TYR A 242 1.07 7.46 -6.85
CA TYR A 242 1.47 6.21 -7.49
C TYR A 242 0.45 5.11 -7.16
N PRO A 243 -0.74 5.14 -7.81
CA PRO A 243 -1.76 4.13 -7.56
C PRO A 243 -1.22 2.72 -7.80
N SER A 244 -1.42 1.85 -6.82
CA SER A 244 -0.96 0.46 -6.88
C SER A 244 -2.10 -0.49 -6.58
N SER A 245 -2.26 -1.53 -7.41
CA SER A 245 -3.21 -2.61 -7.15
C SER A 245 -2.81 -3.34 -5.87
N GLY A 246 -3.63 -3.25 -4.82
CA GLY A 246 -3.45 -4.07 -3.61
C GLY A 246 -3.50 -3.37 -2.25
N VAL A 247 -3.72 -2.05 -2.19
CA VAL A 247 -3.96 -1.36 -0.91
C VAL A 247 -5.43 -1.46 -0.56
N SER A 248 -5.78 -1.85 0.65
CA SER A 248 -7.18 -1.82 1.11
C SER A 248 -7.70 -0.38 1.15
N GLY A 249 -8.79 -0.11 0.42
CA GLY A 249 -9.48 1.17 0.39
C GLY A 249 -10.57 1.29 1.44
N SER A 250 -11.53 2.16 1.17
CA SER A 250 -12.70 2.43 2.02
C SER A 250 -13.89 1.56 1.63
N THR A 251 -14.82 1.39 2.56
CA THR A 251 -16.16 0.84 2.26
C THR A 251 -17.17 1.98 2.19
N LEU A 252 -17.82 2.15 1.04
CA LEU A 252 -18.79 3.20 0.77
C LEU A 252 -20.19 2.59 0.64
N SER A 253 -21.09 2.91 1.57
CA SER A 253 -22.46 2.38 1.55
C SER A 253 -23.41 3.34 0.83
N LEU A 254 -24.16 2.81 -0.13
CA LEU A 254 -25.25 3.55 -0.78
C LEU A 254 -26.47 3.66 0.14
N THR A 255 -27.31 4.65 -0.11
CA THR A 255 -28.56 4.92 0.61
C THR A 255 -29.76 4.69 -0.31
N THR A 256 -30.99 4.85 0.19
CA THR A 256 -32.18 4.75 -0.68
C THR A 256 -32.44 6.02 -1.49
N GLY A 257 -31.62 7.05 -1.30
CA GLY A 257 -31.67 8.30 -2.06
C GLY A 257 -30.69 8.28 -3.22
N THR A 258 -30.62 9.41 -3.93
CA THR A 258 -29.60 9.61 -4.96
C THR A 258 -28.24 9.85 -4.32
N ASP A 259 -27.27 8.99 -4.63
CA ASP A 259 -25.93 9.04 -4.08
C ASP A 259 -24.91 9.62 -5.08
N THR A 260 -23.90 10.33 -4.58
CA THR A 260 -22.71 10.73 -5.34
C THR A 260 -21.49 10.33 -4.53
N LEU A 261 -20.91 9.18 -4.87
CA LEU A 261 -19.83 8.56 -4.11
C LEU A 261 -18.57 8.48 -4.95
N THR A 262 -17.47 8.93 -4.37
CA THR A 262 -16.13 8.82 -4.96
C THR A 262 -15.26 8.03 -4.00
N GLY A 263 -14.69 6.93 -4.50
CA GLY A 263 -13.72 6.12 -3.79
C GLY A 263 -12.40 6.87 -3.62
N THR A 264 -11.45 6.19 -3.02
CA THR A 264 -10.10 6.69 -2.80
C THR A 264 -9.22 6.38 -4.02
N ALA A 265 -7.91 6.28 -3.81
CA ALA A 265 -6.97 5.80 -4.84
C ALA A 265 -6.50 4.36 -4.55
N ASN A 266 -7.24 3.65 -3.69
CA ASN A 266 -6.95 2.30 -3.20
C ASN A 266 -8.07 1.35 -3.64
N ASN A 267 -8.09 0.11 -3.17
CA ASN A 267 -9.11 -0.87 -3.51
C ASN A 267 -10.37 -0.64 -2.66
N ASP A 268 -11.28 0.20 -3.13
CA ASP A 268 -12.53 0.55 -2.46
C ASP A 268 -13.65 -0.47 -2.70
N THR A 269 -14.59 -0.54 -1.76
CA THR A 269 -15.78 -1.40 -1.86
C THR A 269 -17.06 -0.58 -1.72
N PHE A 270 -17.85 -0.51 -2.78
CA PHE A 270 -19.16 0.09 -2.80
C PHE A 270 -20.22 -0.96 -2.45
N VAL A 271 -21.11 -0.63 -1.50
CA VAL A 271 -22.13 -1.55 -1.00
C VAL A 271 -23.51 -1.03 -1.37
N ALA A 272 -24.13 -1.67 -2.36
CA ALA A 272 -25.46 -1.40 -2.85
C ALA A 272 -26.44 -2.52 -2.42
N GLY A 273 -26.75 -2.58 -1.13
CA GLY A 273 -27.67 -3.57 -0.57
C GLY A 273 -29.13 -3.12 -0.56
N GLU A 274 -29.86 -3.55 0.46
CA GLU A 274 -31.20 -3.04 0.77
C GLU A 274 -31.23 -2.40 2.16
N VAL A 275 -31.95 -1.30 2.29
CA VAL A 275 -32.28 -0.68 3.58
C VAL A 275 -33.78 -0.79 3.77
N ALA A 276 -34.19 -1.52 4.82
CA ALA A 276 -35.59 -1.83 5.09
C ALA A 276 -36.34 -2.44 3.89
N GLY A 277 -35.65 -3.26 3.08
CA GLY A 277 -36.20 -3.92 1.89
C GLY A 277 -36.29 -3.03 0.65
N ALA A 278 -35.80 -1.78 0.71
CA ALA A 278 -35.67 -0.90 -0.44
C ALA A 278 -34.26 -0.95 -1.00
N ALA A 279 -34.13 -1.08 -2.32
CA ALA A 279 -32.85 -1.06 -3.02
C ALA A 279 -32.11 0.28 -2.79
N THR A 280 -30.78 0.21 -2.69
CA THR A 280 -29.94 1.40 -2.55
C THR A 280 -29.20 1.82 -3.82
N LEU A 281 -29.09 0.96 -4.84
CA LEU A 281 -28.74 1.44 -6.19
C LEU A 281 -30.01 1.99 -6.85
N THR A 282 -30.16 3.30 -6.86
CA THR A 282 -31.38 4.00 -7.26
C THR A 282 -31.13 5.04 -8.36
N VAL A 283 -32.18 5.78 -8.71
CA VAL A 283 -32.16 6.73 -9.84
C VAL A 283 -31.18 7.87 -9.55
N GLY A 284 -30.32 8.14 -10.54
CA GLY A 284 -29.37 9.25 -10.52
C GLY A 284 -28.05 8.98 -9.80
N ASP A 285 -27.82 7.77 -9.27
CA ASP A 285 -26.58 7.48 -8.54
C ASP A 285 -25.35 7.66 -9.43
N THR A 286 -24.34 8.32 -8.88
CA THR A 286 -23.06 8.56 -9.55
C THR A 286 -21.94 7.98 -8.70
N LEU A 287 -21.35 6.89 -9.18
CA LEU A 287 -20.29 6.16 -8.51
C LEU A 287 -18.99 6.28 -9.30
N SER A 288 -17.93 6.70 -8.63
CA SER A 288 -16.58 6.78 -9.19
C SER A 288 -15.63 6.01 -8.27
N GLY A 289 -15.05 4.90 -8.72
CA GLY A 289 -14.12 4.14 -7.89
C GLY A 289 -12.84 4.91 -7.62
N GLY A 290 -12.31 5.58 -8.64
CA GLY A 290 -11.09 6.37 -8.53
C GLY A 290 -9.94 5.59 -9.17
N ALA A 291 -8.82 5.51 -8.47
CA ALA A 291 -7.74 4.61 -8.85
C ALA A 291 -7.71 3.43 -7.87
N GLY A 292 -7.07 2.32 -8.23
CA GLY A 292 -7.07 1.11 -7.41
C GLY A 292 -7.77 -0.05 -8.11
N THR A 293 -8.21 -1.04 -7.34
CA THR A 293 -9.06 -2.13 -7.83
C THR A 293 -10.34 -2.15 -7.02
N ASP A 294 -11.38 -1.58 -7.59
CA ASP A 294 -12.61 -1.26 -6.90
C ASP A 294 -13.71 -2.29 -7.17
N VAL A 295 -14.55 -2.51 -6.16
CA VAL A 295 -15.62 -3.50 -6.19
C VAL A 295 -16.95 -2.85 -5.85
N LEU A 296 -17.97 -3.04 -6.69
CA LEU A 296 -19.36 -2.76 -6.37
C LEU A 296 -20.10 -4.06 -6.06
N ASN A 297 -20.66 -4.17 -4.87
CA ASN A 297 -21.52 -5.27 -4.45
C ASN A 297 -22.99 -4.82 -4.44
N TRP A 298 -23.73 -5.18 -5.48
CA TRP A 298 -25.17 -4.96 -5.59
C TRP A 298 -25.96 -6.21 -5.18
N VAL A 299 -26.74 -6.09 -4.10
CA VAL A 299 -27.56 -7.18 -3.56
C VAL A 299 -29.00 -6.73 -3.42
N GLN A 300 -29.94 -7.46 -4.04
CA GLN A 300 -31.36 -7.15 -3.99
C GLN A 300 -32.20 -8.43 -3.84
N ALA A 301 -33.24 -8.42 -2.99
CA ALA A 301 -34.16 -9.54 -2.87
C ALA A 301 -35.08 -9.64 -4.09
N ALA A 302 -35.57 -8.50 -4.57
CA ALA A 302 -36.41 -8.42 -5.77
C ALA A 302 -35.60 -8.64 -7.06
N ALA A 303 -36.30 -8.90 -8.17
CA ALA A 303 -35.68 -9.05 -9.49
C ALA A 303 -34.94 -7.78 -9.91
N VAL A 304 -33.72 -7.94 -10.40
CA VAL A 304 -32.98 -6.85 -11.05
C VAL A 304 -33.51 -6.76 -12.47
N THR A 305 -34.04 -5.60 -12.88
CA THR A 305 -34.74 -5.46 -14.17
C THR A 305 -33.99 -4.60 -15.18
N ALA A 306 -33.17 -3.66 -14.71
CA ALA A 306 -32.23 -2.86 -15.48
C ALA A 306 -31.28 -2.10 -14.52
N LEU A 307 -30.28 -1.42 -15.08
CA LEU A 307 -29.62 -0.31 -14.38
C LEU A 307 -30.65 0.82 -14.18
N PRO A 308 -30.80 1.38 -12.96
CA PRO A 308 -31.73 2.47 -12.74
C PRO A 308 -31.41 3.69 -13.63
N THR A 309 -32.44 4.48 -13.94
CA THR A 309 -32.28 5.63 -14.83
C THR A 309 -31.29 6.63 -14.26
N GLY A 310 -30.39 7.15 -15.11
CA GLY A 310 -29.42 8.18 -14.71
C GLY A 310 -28.27 7.66 -13.86
N VAL A 311 -28.18 6.35 -13.61
CA VAL A 311 -27.03 5.77 -12.91
C VAL A 311 -25.79 5.86 -13.80
N THR A 312 -24.69 6.32 -13.23
CA THR A 312 -23.37 6.29 -13.85
C THR A 312 -22.36 5.63 -12.92
N ILE A 313 -21.63 4.66 -13.45
CA ILE A 313 -20.58 3.92 -12.75
C ILE A 313 -19.30 4.07 -13.55
N SER A 314 -18.24 4.57 -12.94
CA SER A 314 -16.96 4.80 -13.60
C SER A 314 -15.79 4.38 -12.73
N GLY A 315 -14.77 3.77 -13.35
CA GLY A 315 -13.55 3.37 -12.65
C GLY A 315 -13.81 2.39 -11.51
N ILE A 316 -14.80 1.49 -11.65
CA ILE A 316 -15.01 0.36 -10.75
C ILE A 316 -14.76 -0.92 -11.55
N GLU A 317 -13.70 -1.65 -11.21
CA GLU A 317 -13.21 -2.77 -12.03
C GLU A 317 -14.10 -4.01 -11.93
N THR A 318 -14.73 -4.25 -10.78
CA THR A 318 -15.59 -5.44 -10.54
C THR A 318 -16.98 -5.05 -10.05
N MET A 319 -18.01 -5.61 -10.69
CA MET A 319 -19.41 -5.46 -10.25
C MET A 319 -20.00 -6.85 -9.98
N ASN A 320 -20.36 -7.09 -8.73
CA ASN A 320 -21.06 -8.29 -8.29
C ASN A 320 -22.55 -7.95 -8.11
N VAL A 321 -23.41 -8.62 -8.86
CA VAL A 321 -24.87 -8.47 -8.77
C VAL A 321 -25.48 -9.77 -8.29
N THR A 322 -26.20 -9.72 -7.17
CA THR A 322 -26.88 -10.87 -6.59
C THR A 322 -28.36 -10.54 -6.42
N SER A 323 -29.24 -11.36 -7.01
CA SER A 323 -30.69 -11.22 -6.87
C SER A 323 -31.32 -12.45 -6.23
N GLY A 324 -32.33 -12.22 -5.37
CA GLY A 324 -33.24 -13.27 -4.90
C GLY A 324 -34.21 -13.78 -5.97
N ALA A 325 -34.26 -13.13 -7.14
CA ALA A 325 -35.10 -13.50 -8.28
C ALA A 325 -34.30 -13.41 -9.60
N ALA A 326 -34.97 -13.11 -10.71
CA ALA A 326 -34.32 -13.01 -12.02
C ALA A 326 -33.44 -11.76 -12.14
N ILE A 327 -32.42 -11.83 -13.00
CA ILE A 327 -31.59 -10.69 -13.38
C ILE A 327 -31.78 -10.40 -14.87
N THR A 328 -32.23 -9.20 -15.20
CA THR A 328 -32.15 -8.59 -16.52
C THR A 328 -31.32 -7.33 -16.39
N LEU A 329 -30.15 -7.28 -17.04
CA LEU A 329 -29.21 -6.18 -16.87
C LEU A 329 -28.42 -5.91 -18.14
N ASN A 330 -28.24 -4.64 -18.49
CA ASN A 330 -27.38 -4.21 -19.58
C ASN A 330 -26.40 -3.14 -19.08
N THR A 331 -25.11 -3.45 -19.12
CA THR A 331 -24.00 -2.59 -18.66
C THR A 331 -23.15 -2.06 -19.82
N SER A 332 -23.63 -2.18 -21.07
CA SER A 332 -22.93 -1.65 -22.25
C SER A 332 -22.96 -0.11 -22.35
N SER A 333 -23.80 0.55 -21.54
CA SER A 333 -23.90 2.00 -21.43
C SER A 333 -24.07 2.42 -19.96
N GLY A 334 -23.59 3.61 -19.59
CA GLY A 334 -23.65 4.10 -18.20
C GLY A 334 -22.63 3.47 -17.25
N VAL A 335 -21.85 2.49 -17.72
CA VAL A 335 -20.77 1.84 -16.97
C VAL A 335 -19.47 1.89 -17.76
N THR A 336 -18.43 2.51 -17.20
CA THR A 336 -17.10 2.63 -17.81
C THR A 336 -16.01 2.16 -16.86
N GLY A 337 -14.94 1.57 -17.39
CA GLY A 337 -13.85 1.01 -16.57
C GLY A 337 -14.14 -0.35 -15.94
N LEU A 338 -15.37 -0.86 -16.05
CA LEU A 338 -15.70 -2.22 -15.59
C LEU A 338 -14.97 -3.27 -16.41
N THR A 339 -14.30 -4.20 -15.72
CA THR A 339 -13.54 -5.31 -16.32
C THR A 339 -14.17 -6.67 -16.01
N ALA A 340 -14.86 -6.80 -14.88
CA ALA A 340 -15.53 -8.03 -14.46
C ALA A 340 -16.98 -7.78 -14.02
N LEU A 341 -17.93 -8.48 -14.65
CA LEU A 341 -19.35 -8.46 -14.28
C LEU A 341 -19.80 -9.85 -13.82
N ASN A 342 -20.04 -10.00 -12.53
CA ASN A 342 -20.50 -11.27 -11.94
C ASN A 342 -21.98 -11.17 -11.60
N THR A 343 -22.80 -12.08 -12.13
CA THR A 343 -24.27 -12.08 -11.93
C THR A 343 -24.73 -13.39 -11.33
N ASN A 344 -25.43 -13.32 -10.19
CA ASN A 344 -25.76 -14.48 -9.36
C ASN A 344 -27.26 -14.53 -9.05
N THR A 345 -27.88 -15.66 -9.39
CA THR A 345 -29.27 -16.01 -9.05
C THR A 345 -29.31 -17.45 -8.53
N SER A 346 -30.39 -17.82 -7.83
CA SER A 346 -30.65 -19.22 -7.46
C SER A 346 -32.02 -19.63 -7.98
N GLY A 347 -32.06 -20.56 -8.94
CA GLY A 347 -33.31 -21.07 -9.51
C GLY A 347 -34.12 -20.06 -10.34
N ALA A 348 -33.49 -18.96 -10.79
CA ALA A 348 -34.14 -17.91 -11.57
C ALA A 348 -33.33 -17.52 -12.83
N ALA A 349 -34.02 -17.00 -13.84
CA ALA A 349 -33.43 -16.67 -15.14
C ALA A 349 -32.42 -15.51 -15.06
N GLN A 350 -31.45 -15.52 -15.98
CA GLN A 350 -30.51 -14.42 -16.19
C GLN A 350 -30.50 -14.00 -17.66
N THR A 351 -30.67 -12.71 -17.92
CA THR A 351 -30.61 -12.08 -19.24
C THR A 351 -29.67 -10.87 -19.14
N VAL A 352 -28.40 -11.09 -19.43
CA VAL A 352 -27.34 -10.10 -19.20
C VAL A 352 -26.69 -9.70 -20.52
N THR A 353 -26.48 -8.40 -20.71
CA THR A 353 -25.71 -7.84 -21.82
C THR A 353 -24.56 -7.02 -21.24
N ALA A 354 -23.34 -7.55 -21.34
CA ALA A 354 -22.12 -6.86 -20.92
C ALA A 354 -21.54 -6.00 -22.05
N GLY A 355 -20.80 -4.96 -21.69
CA GLY A 355 -19.96 -4.21 -22.64
C GLY A 355 -18.77 -5.05 -23.13
N ALA A 356 -18.21 -4.72 -24.29
CA ALA A 356 -17.18 -5.53 -24.96
C ALA A 356 -15.85 -5.73 -24.18
N GLY A 357 -15.65 -5.00 -23.07
CA GLY A 357 -14.48 -5.13 -22.18
C GLY A 357 -14.79 -5.67 -20.78
N GLN A 358 -16.01 -6.15 -20.56
CA GLN A 358 -16.49 -6.64 -19.27
C GLN A 358 -16.63 -8.18 -19.38
N THR A 359 -15.64 -8.92 -18.88
CA THR A 359 -15.57 -10.39 -18.98
C THR A 359 -15.86 -11.09 -17.68
#